data_AF-A0A937ZH29-F1
#
_entry.id   AF-A0A937ZH29-F1
#
_cell.length_a   1.000
_cell.length_b   1.000
_cell.length_c   1.000
_cell.angle_alpha   90.00
_cell.angle_beta   90.00
_cell.angle_gamma   90.00
#
_symmetry.space_group_name_H-M   'P 1'
#
loop_
_entity.id
_entity.type
_entity.pdbx_description
1 polymer ?
#
loop_
_entity_poly.entity_id
_entity_poly.type
_entity_poly.pdbx_seq_one_letter_code
_entity_poly.pdbx_strand_id
1 'polypeptide(L)'
;MSIEYAPCGLVGMLTPQANTTVEPEFNILWPRGVAMINARLMSDKAVMSERLADYFESYSGSMRQFANAPLGVAAAACTGASYLAGREREAVAVKDIEARCGHRFLTAALAVVDALAVLKAKRIGLVSPYPDDLNRASTAYWQSQGFEVAAISNAFNKESSFHPIYSLGGSAAGQALLQLEDKPLDAIVMLGTGMPTLRPIAQSIGWRGAPVMSCNLCLAWRAVEALAGRTPQQASLETWLQGKDWVDRLRTTLP
;
A
#
# COMPACT_ATOMS: atom_id res chain seq x y z
N MET A 1 16.73 -18.26 -4.08
CA MET A 1 18.08 -18.28 -3.47
C MET A 1 18.01 -17.45 -2.21
N SER A 2 18.50 -17.97 -1.08
CA SER A 2 18.54 -17.24 0.19
C SER A 2 19.81 -16.37 0.21
N ILE A 3 19.71 -15.12 0.70
CA ILE A 3 20.87 -14.22 0.86
C ILE A 3 21.03 -13.85 2.33
N GLU A 4 22.24 -13.51 2.77
CA GLU A 4 22.61 -13.33 4.18
C GLU A 4 21.66 -12.40 4.96
N TYR A 5 21.32 -11.25 4.40
CA TYR A 5 20.46 -10.24 5.05
C TYR A 5 18.97 -10.39 4.72
N ALA A 6 18.59 -11.37 3.88
CA ALA A 6 17.21 -11.65 3.53
C ALA A 6 16.95 -13.16 3.39
N PRO A 7 17.23 -13.96 4.42
CA PRO A 7 17.16 -15.42 4.32
C PRO A 7 15.75 -15.95 4.04
N CYS A 8 14.72 -15.20 4.42
CA CYS A 8 13.30 -15.48 4.18
C CYS A 8 12.77 -14.85 2.89
N GLY A 9 13.60 -14.13 2.14
CA GLY A 9 13.28 -13.59 0.83
C GLY A 9 13.55 -12.09 0.67
N LEU A 10 13.88 -11.71 -0.56
CA LEU A 10 14.13 -10.34 -0.98
C LEU A 10 12.97 -9.82 -1.84
N VAL A 11 12.46 -8.64 -1.52
CA VAL A 11 11.41 -7.94 -2.28
C VAL A 11 12.04 -6.85 -3.17
N GLY A 12 11.66 -6.81 -4.44
CA GLY A 12 11.94 -5.65 -5.31
C GLY A 12 10.79 -4.66 -5.23
N MET A 13 11.02 -3.47 -4.69
CA MET A 13 9.99 -2.45 -4.50
C MET A 13 10.11 -1.31 -5.53
N LEU A 14 9.07 -1.09 -6.32
CA LEU A 14 8.92 0.07 -7.19
C LEU A 14 8.21 1.19 -6.44
N THR A 15 8.88 2.32 -6.25
CA THR A 15 8.40 3.42 -5.41
C THR A 15 8.37 4.74 -6.21
N PRO A 16 7.31 5.57 -6.12
CA PRO A 16 7.29 6.88 -6.76
C PRO A 16 8.51 7.75 -6.40
N GLN A 17 9.04 8.52 -7.37
CA GLN A 17 10.33 9.22 -7.25
C GLN A 17 10.52 10.11 -6.02
N ALA A 18 9.44 10.74 -5.54
CA ALA A 18 9.47 11.67 -4.41
C ALA A 18 8.88 11.08 -3.12
N ASN A 19 8.53 9.78 -3.12
CA ASN A 19 7.95 9.15 -1.94
C ASN A 19 9.04 8.88 -0.88
N THR A 20 8.77 9.38 0.33
CA THR A 20 9.65 9.29 1.50
C THR A 20 9.11 8.37 2.59
N THR A 21 7.94 7.78 2.39
CA THR A 21 7.19 7.02 3.42
C THR A 21 7.30 5.51 3.22
N VAL A 22 7.36 5.04 1.97
CA VAL A 22 7.46 3.61 1.64
C VAL A 22 8.68 3.01 2.32
N GLU A 23 9.89 3.50 2.06
CA GLU A 23 11.07 2.83 2.62
C GLU A 23 11.08 2.78 4.16
N PRO A 24 10.78 3.88 4.90
CA PRO A 24 10.70 3.82 6.35
C PRO A 24 9.59 2.91 6.90
N GLU A 25 8.37 2.95 6.35
CA GLU A 25 7.28 2.10 6.84
C GLU A 25 7.57 0.62 6.59
N PHE A 26 8.10 0.28 5.41
CA PHE A 26 8.45 -1.10 5.09
C PHE A 26 9.61 -1.62 5.95
N ASN A 27 10.61 -0.79 6.27
CA ASN A 27 11.66 -1.16 7.23
C ASN A 27 11.11 -1.53 8.62
N ILE A 28 10.01 -0.92 9.05
CA ILE A 28 9.32 -1.24 10.30
C ILE A 28 8.45 -2.51 10.14
N LEU A 29 7.76 -2.64 9.00
CA LEU A 29 6.83 -3.73 8.75
C LEU A 29 7.54 -5.08 8.52
N TRP A 30 8.72 -5.09 7.90
CA TRP A 30 9.37 -6.34 7.53
C TRP A 30 9.66 -7.24 8.73
N PRO A 31 9.23 -8.52 8.70
CA PRO A 31 9.65 -9.50 9.69
C PRO A 31 11.13 -9.82 9.53
N ARG A 32 11.74 -10.39 10.57
CA ARG A 32 13.14 -10.82 10.53
C ARG A 32 13.38 -11.76 9.35
N GLY A 33 14.46 -11.50 8.63
CA GLY A 33 14.88 -12.29 7.48
C GLY A 33 14.21 -11.92 6.15
N VAL A 34 13.29 -10.96 6.14
CA VAL A 34 12.78 -10.33 4.91
C VAL A 34 13.45 -8.97 4.75
N ALA A 35 13.87 -8.66 3.53
CA ALA A 35 14.41 -7.35 3.18
C ALA A 35 13.85 -6.88 1.84
N MET A 36 14.16 -5.64 1.47
CA MET A 36 13.83 -5.09 0.16
C MET A 36 15.01 -4.36 -0.47
N ILE A 37 15.04 -4.34 -1.80
CA ILE A 37 15.77 -3.35 -2.60
C ILE A 37 14.76 -2.49 -3.35
N ASN A 38 15.08 -1.21 -3.54
CA ASN A 38 14.15 -0.22 -4.07
C ASN A 38 14.60 0.29 -5.45
N ALA A 39 13.63 0.53 -6.32
CA ALA A 39 13.80 1.19 -7.60
C ALA A 39 12.76 2.31 -7.73
N ARG A 40 13.12 3.42 -8.39
CA ARG A 40 12.22 4.57 -8.50
C ARG A 40 11.39 4.50 -9.77
N LEU A 41 10.10 4.75 -9.62
CA LEU A 41 9.19 5.10 -10.71
C LEU A 41 9.37 6.58 -10.99
N MET A 42 9.98 6.89 -12.14
CA MET A 42 10.33 8.25 -12.55
C MET A 42 9.38 8.74 -13.63
N SER A 43 8.99 10.01 -13.56
CA SER A 43 8.17 10.71 -14.53
C SER A 43 8.50 12.21 -14.50
N ASP A 44 8.60 12.82 -15.68
CA ASP A 44 8.83 14.25 -15.87
C ASP A 44 7.54 15.07 -15.97
N LYS A 45 6.37 14.42 -15.93
CA LYS A 45 5.07 15.09 -16.06
C LYS A 45 4.83 16.06 -14.91
N ALA A 46 4.33 17.25 -15.23
CA ALA A 46 4.03 18.28 -14.23
C ALA A 46 2.71 18.00 -13.47
N VAL A 47 1.76 17.32 -14.12
CA VAL A 47 0.44 17.00 -13.55
C VAL A 47 0.50 15.65 -12.83
N MET A 48 -0.11 15.57 -11.63
CA MET A 48 -0.08 14.36 -10.81
C MET A 48 -0.72 13.14 -11.48
N SER A 49 -1.89 13.30 -12.11
CA SER A 49 -2.58 12.20 -12.80
C SER A 49 -1.76 11.66 -13.96
N GLU A 50 -1.13 12.55 -14.74
CA GLU A 50 -0.22 12.16 -15.81
C GLU A 50 0.99 11.40 -15.29
N ARG A 51 1.62 11.86 -14.19
CA ARG A 51 2.71 11.11 -13.54
C ARG A 51 2.26 9.72 -13.08
N LEU A 52 1.09 9.61 -12.46
CA LEU A 52 0.57 8.33 -11.97
C LEU A 52 0.29 7.36 -13.12
N ALA A 53 -0.22 7.85 -14.25
CA ALA A 53 -0.40 7.06 -15.46
C ALA A 53 0.96 6.61 -16.03
N ASP A 54 1.94 7.53 -16.11
CA ASP A 54 3.29 7.24 -16.60
C ASP A 54 4.03 6.21 -15.71
N TYR A 55 3.84 6.28 -14.39
CA TYR A 55 4.32 5.25 -13.46
C TYR A 55 3.74 3.87 -13.78
N PHE A 56 2.43 3.79 -14.08
CA PHE A 56 1.79 2.52 -14.43
C PHE A 56 2.38 1.93 -15.72
N GLU A 57 2.53 2.73 -16.78
CA GLU A 57 3.13 2.28 -18.04
C GLU A 57 4.57 1.80 -17.87
N SER A 58 5.31 2.41 -16.95
CA SER A 58 6.73 2.16 -16.76
C SER A 58 7.05 0.97 -15.85
N TYR A 59 6.07 0.28 -15.26
CA TYR A 59 6.33 -0.86 -14.34
C TYR A 59 7.26 -1.91 -14.95
N SER A 60 6.92 -2.45 -16.13
CA SER A 60 7.74 -3.47 -16.78
C SER A 60 9.15 -2.96 -17.11
N GLY A 61 9.29 -1.67 -17.45
CA GLY A 61 10.59 -1.08 -17.71
C GLY A 61 11.42 -0.86 -16.45
N SER A 62 10.77 -0.42 -15.38
CA SER A 62 11.38 -0.12 -14.09
C SER A 62 11.90 -1.37 -13.38
N MET A 63 11.27 -2.52 -13.62
CA MET A 63 11.76 -3.82 -13.14
C MET A 63 13.21 -4.13 -13.57
N ARG A 64 13.70 -3.56 -14.68
CA ARG A 64 15.09 -3.74 -15.12
C ARG A 64 16.12 -3.18 -14.12
N GLN A 65 15.72 -2.23 -13.26
CA GLN A 65 16.60 -1.66 -12.23
C GLN A 65 17.08 -2.71 -11.22
N PHE A 66 16.35 -3.81 -11.04
CA PHE A 66 16.73 -4.90 -10.15
C PHE A 66 17.71 -5.90 -10.77
N ALA A 67 17.97 -5.81 -12.08
CA ALA A 67 18.87 -6.69 -12.82
C ALA A 67 18.66 -8.19 -12.48
N ASN A 68 19.70 -8.88 -12.01
CA ASN A 68 19.68 -10.28 -11.63
C ASN A 68 19.56 -10.51 -10.10
N ALA A 69 19.10 -9.51 -9.34
CA ALA A 69 18.85 -9.69 -7.92
C ALA A 69 17.89 -10.87 -7.70
N PRO A 70 18.13 -11.74 -6.69
CA PRO A 70 17.35 -12.95 -6.47
C PRO A 70 16.01 -12.64 -5.78
N LEU A 71 15.16 -11.84 -6.45
CA LEU A 71 13.86 -11.45 -5.94
C LEU A 71 12.95 -12.67 -5.79
N GLY A 72 12.29 -12.80 -4.64
CA GLY A 72 11.19 -13.75 -4.49
C GLY A 72 9.84 -13.17 -4.90
N VAL A 73 9.69 -11.85 -4.76
CA VAL A 73 8.49 -11.08 -5.12
C VAL A 73 8.93 -9.69 -5.57
N ALA A 74 8.19 -9.11 -6.52
CA ALA A 74 8.26 -7.68 -6.79
C ALA A 74 6.93 -7.00 -6.47
N ALA A 75 7.00 -5.71 -6.16
CA ALA A 75 5.86 -4.93 -5.72
C ALA A 75 5.92 -3.49 -6.23
N ALA A 76 4.76 -2.88 -6.50
CA ALA A 76 4.61 -1.47 -6.81
C ALA A 76 3.85 -0.75 -5.70
N ALA A 77 4.56 0.08 -4.94
CA ALA A 77 4.02 0.88 -3.84
C ALA A 77 3.40 2.19 -4.35
N CYS A 78 2.38 2.09 -5.20
CA CYS A 78 1.61 3.23 -5.69
C CYS A 78 0.17 2.81 -6.01
N THR A 79 -0.81 3.24 -5.22
CA THR A 79 -2.22 2.94 -5.49
C THR A 79 -2.85 3.88 -6.51
N GLY A 80 -2.39 5.13 -6.60
CA GLY A 80 -2.93 6.12 -7.54
C GLY A 80 -2.81 5.70 -9.00
N ALA A 81 -1.73 5.00 -9.35
CA ALA A 81 -1.52 4.40 -10.66
C ALA A 81 -2.63 3.39 -11.00
N SER A 82 -2.98 2.52 -10.04
CA SER A 82 -4.04 1.52 -10.19
C SER A 82 -5.42 2.15 -10.40
N TYR A 83 -5.72 3.24 -9.69
CA TYR A 83 -7.02 3.92 -9.82
C TYR A 83 -7.25 4.45 -11.22
N LEU A 84 -6.21 5.02 -11.84
CA LEU A 84 -6.27 5.57 -13.18
C LEU A 84 -6.23 4.49 -14.26
N ALA A 85 -5.50 3.39 -14.04
CA ALA A 85 -5.48 2.26 -14.96
C ALA A 85 -6.80 1.48 -14.97
N GLY A 86 -7.44 1.35 -13.80
CA GLY A 86 -8.64 0.55 -13.61
C GLY A 86 -8.36 -0.95 -13.45
N ARG A 87 -9.36 -1.67 -12.93
CA ARG A 87 -9.27 -3.10 -12.55
C ARG A 87 -8.76 -4.02 -13.65
N GLU A 88 -9.35 -3.95 -14.83
CA GLU A 88 -9.05 -4.90 -15.92
C GLU A 88 -7.62 -4.71 -16.43
N ARG A 89 -7.24 -3.45 -16.67
CA ARG A 89 -5.91 -3.09 -17.15
C ARG A 89 -4.82 -3.43 -16.15
N GLU A 90 -5.07 -3.18 -14.86
CA GLU A 90 -4.16 -3.57 -13.79
C GLU A 90 -3.95 -5.09 -13.75
N ALA A 91 -5.04 -5.88 -13.85
CA ALA A 91 -4.94 -7.34 -13.84
C ALA A 91 -4.15 -7.89 -15.04
N VAL A 92 -4.31 -7.30 -16.22
CA VAL A 92 -3.51 -7.67 -17.42
C VAL A 92 -2.04 -7.32 -17.21
N ALA A 93 -1.73 -6.09 -16.79
CA ALA A 93 -0.36 -5.64 -16.58
C ALA A 93 0.39 -6.51 -15.54
N VAL A 94 -0.28 -6.86 -14.44
CA VAL A 94 0.28 -7.76 -13.42
C VAL A 94 0.64 -9.12 -14.03
N LYS A 95 -0.30 -9.76 -14.74
CA LYS A 95 -0.06 -11.07 -15.38
C LYS A 95 1.09 -11.02 -16.38
N ASP A 96 1.15 -9.97 -17.18
CA ASP A 96 2.20 -9.80 -18.19
C ASP A 96 3.59 -9.61 -17.54
N ILE A 97 3.66 -8.86 -16.44
CA ILE A 97 4.92 -8.68 -15.69
C ILE A 97 5.34 -10.00 -15.05
N GLU A 98 4.42 -10.71 -14.37
CA GLU A 98 4.69 -12.01 -13.74
C GLU A 98 5.22 -13.04 -14.76
N ALA A 99 4.61 -13.10 -15.95
CA ALA A 99 5.05 -13.99 -17.02
C ALA A 99 6.48 -13.68 -17.51
N ARG A 100 6.93 -12.42 -17.42
CA ARG A 100 8.26 -11.99 -17.86
C ARG A 100 9.33 -12.17 -16.79
N CYS A 101 9.02 -11.89 -15.53
CA CYS A 101 10.00 -11.94 -14.45
C CYS A 101 10.07 -13.30 -13.73
N GLY A 102 9.05 -14.16 -13.90
CA GLY A 102 9.03 -15.51 -13.33
C GLY A 102 8.75 -15.55 -11.83
N HIS A 103 8.33 -14.44 -11.22
CA HIS A 103 7.92 -14.36 -9.83
C HIS A 103 6.67 -13.49 -9.68
N ARG A 104 6.07 -13.47 -8.48
CA ARG A 104 4.87 -12.66 -8.23
C ARG A 104 5.16 -11.17 -8.40
N PHE A 105 4.19 -10.43 -8.89
CA PHE A 105 4.19 -8.97 -8.98
C PHE A 105 2.93 -8.42 -8.31
N LEU A 106 3.11 -7.63 -7.26
CA LEU A 106 2.02 -7.11 -6.43
C LEU A 106 1.85 -5.62 -6.65
N THR A 107 0.61 -5.14 -6.81
CA THR A 107 0.32 -3.72 -6.68
C THR A 107 -0.24 -3.43 -5.29
N ALA A 108 0.04 -2.25 -4.76
CA ALA A 108 -0.53 -1.83 -3.48
C ALA A 108 -2.07 -1.89 -3.46
N ALA A 109 -2.72 -1.61 -4.59
CA ALA A 109 -4.18 -1.62 -4.68
C ALA A 109 -4.73 -3.06 -4.63
N LEU A 110 -4.19 -3.99 -5.42
CA LEU A 110 -4.60 -5.40 -5.35
C LEU A 110 -4.26 -6.04 -4.01
N ALA A 111 -3.19 -5.60 -3.34
CA ALA A 111 -2.90 -6.07 -2.00
C ALA A 111 -3.98 -5.68 -0.97
N VAL A 112 -4.57 -4.48 -1.11
CA VAL A 112 -5.75 -4.07 -0.33
C VAL A 112 -6.98 -4.89 -0.73
N VAL A 113 -7.20 -5.15 -2.02
CA VAL A 113 -8.31 -6.00 -2.48
C VAL A 113 -8.23 -7.39 -1.85
N ASP A 114 -7.05 -8.01 -1.85
CA ASP A 114 -6.81 -9.31 -1.22
C ASP A 114 -7.09 -9.27 0.30
N ALA A 115 -6.70 -8.19 0.98
CA ALA A 115 -6.92 -8.01 2.41
C ALA A 115 -8.42 -7.88 2.74
N LEU A 116 -9.14 -7.03 2.01
CA LEU A 116 -10.58 -6.86 2.17
C LEU A 116 -11.34 -8.15 1.84
N ALA A 117 -10.89 -8.89 0.83
CA ALA A 117 -11.50 -10.16 0.42
C ALA A 117 -11.40 -11.22 1.53
N VAL A 118 -10.24 -11.38 2.17
CA VAL A 118 -10.08 -12.36 3.27
C VAL A 118 -10.83 -11.93 4.54
N LEU A 119 -11.04 -10.63 4.76
CA LEU A 119 -11.95 -10.13 5.81
C LEU A 119 -13.43 -10.27 5.44
N LYS A 120 -13.75 -10.65 4.20
CA LYS A 120 -15.10 -10.65 3.63
C LYS A 120 -15.78 -9.28 3.70
N ALA A 121 -14.99 -8.20 3.73
CA ALA A 121 -15.49 -6.83 3.78
C ALA A 121 -16.26 -6.48 2.50
N LYS A 122 -17.37 -5.77 2.66
CA LYS A 122 -18.20 -5.24 1.56
C LYS A 122 -18.30 -3.73 1.64
N ARG A 123 -18.51 -3.19 2.83
CA ARG A 123 -18.74 -1.78 3.09
C ARG A 123 -17.52 -1.15 3.75
N ILE A 124 -16.77 -0.35 2.99
CA ILE A 124 -15.45 0.17 3.42
C ILE A 124 -15.47 1.69 3.63
N GLY A 125 -14.66 2.14 4.59
CA GLY A 125 -14.32 3.55 4.77
C GLY A 125 -12.93 3.85 4.23
N LEU A 126 -12.72 5.05 3.71
CA LEU A 126 -11.44 5.49 3.15
C LEU A 126 -10.92 6.71 3.91
N VAL A 127 -9.67 6.63 4.39
CA VAL A 127 -8.92 7.83 4.78
C VAL A 127 -8.07 8.24 3.59
N SER A 128 -8.39 9.38 2.98
CA SER A 128 -7.79 9.78 1.71
C SER A 128 -6.89 11.01 1.85
N PRO A 129 -5.67 11.03 1.29
CA PRO A 129 -4.83 12.22 1.22
C PRO A 129 -4.95 12.94 -0.13
N TYR A 130 -6.02 12.72 -0.89
CA TYR A 130 -6.10 13.12 -2.29
C TYR A 130 -7.00 14.33 -2.56
N PRO A 131 -6.74 15.07 -3.66
CA PRO A 131 -7.70 16.00 -4.22
C PRO A 131 -8.93 15.27 -4.79
N ASP A 132 -10.02 16.02 -5.01
CA ASP A 132 -11.33 15.47 -5.37
C ASP A 132 -11.32 14.61 -6.64
N ASP A 133 -10.56 14.98 -7.66
CA ASP A 133 -10.49 14.24 -8.92
C ASP A 133 -9.90 12.83 -8.71
N LEU A 134 -8.86 12.72 -7.90
CA LEU A 134 -8.25 11.44 -7.58
C LEU A 134 -9.10 10.66 -6.57
N ASN A 135 -9.86 11.33 -5.69
CA ASN A 135 -10.89 10.67 -4.88
C ASN A 135 -11.96 10.02 -5.75
N ARG A 136 -12.45 10.69 -6.80
CA ARG A 136 -13.44 10.11 -7.72
C ARG A 136 -12.89 8.88 -8.43
N ALA A 137 -11.66 8.95 -8.94
CA ALA A 137 -10.99 7.80 -9.56
C ALA A 137 -10.79 6.64 -8.57
N SER A 138 -10.33 6.94 -7.34
CA SER A 138 -10.16 5.96 -6.27
C SER A 138 -11.49 5.27 -5.95
N THR A 139 -12.57 6.01 -5.75
CA THR A 139 -13.90 5.47 -5.46
C THR A 139 -14.38 4.54 -6.57
N ALA A 140 -14.25 4.96 -7.84
CA ALA A 140 -14.63 4.15 -8.99
C ALA A 140 -13.83 2.83 -9.05
N TYR A 141 -12.53 2.88 -8.74
CA TYR A 141 -11.70 1.69 -8.67
C TYR A 141 -12.21 0.69 -7.62
N TRP A 142 -12.42 1.12 -6.37
CA TRP A 142 -12.90 0.24 -5.31
C TRP A 142 -14.29 -0.35 -5.60
N GLN A 143 -15.18 0.45 -6.18
CA GLN A 143 -16.49 -0.01 -6.64
C GLN A 143 -16.37 -1.06 -7.76
N SER A 144 -15.45 -0.88 -8.71
CA SER A 144 -15.20 -1.86 -9.76
C SER A 144 -14.64 -3.19 -9.23
N GLN A 145 -14.01 -3.17 -8.06
CA GLN A 145 -13.55 -4.37 -7.34
C GLN A 145 -14.66 -5.02 -6.49
N GLY A 146 -15.86 -4.42 -6.44
CA GLY A 146 -17.03 -4.97 -5.75
C GLY A 146 -17.21 -4.49 -4.30
N PHE A 147 -16.56 -3.39 -3.91
CA PHE A 147 -16.72 -2.78 -2.59
C PHE A 147 -17.66 -1.57 -2.63
N GLU A 148 -18.46 -1.41 -1.59
CA GLU A 148 -19.22 -0.19 -1.33
C GLU A 148 -18.33 0.80 -0.56
N VAL A 149 -18.02 1.95 -1.18
CA VAL A 149 -17.33 3.05 -0.50
C VAL A 149 -18.35 3.87 0.29
N ALA A 150 -18.49 3.57 1.57
CA ALA A 150 -19.56 4.09 2.42
C ALA A 150 -19.24 5.42 3.10
N ALA A 151 -17.95 5.71 3.30
CA ALA A 151 -17.49 6.96 3.91
C ALA A 151 -16.08 7.28 3.42
N ILE A 152 -15.80 8.56 3.25
CA ILE A 152 -14.47 9.07 2.95
C ILE A 152 -14.17 10.21 3.93
N SER A 153 -13.08 10.10 4.67
CA SER A 153 -12.52 11.20 5.45
C SER A 153 -11.23 11.69 4.77
N ASN A 154 -11.10 13.01 4.60
CA ASN A 154 -10.00 13.59 3.84
C ASN A 154 -8.92 14.16 4.77
N ALA A 155 -7.70 13.67 4.62
CA ALA A 155 -6.49 14.15 5.27
C ALA A 155 -5.70 15.15 4.38
N PHE A 156 -6.19 15.45 3.18
CA PHE A 156 -5.53 16.36 2.23
C PHE A 156 -5.41 17.78 2.79
N ASN A 157 -4.18 18.31 2.78
CA ASN A 157 -3.90 19.71 3.12
C ASN A 157 -3.49 20.49 1.86
N LYS A 158 -4.28 21.50 1.48
CA LYS A 158 -4.04 22.34 0.29
C LYS A 158 -2.84 23.29 0.41
N GLU A 159 -2.36 23.56 1.62
CA GLU A 159 -1.36 24.60 1.91
C GLU A 159 0.10 24.12 1.85
N SER A 160 0.34 22.85 1.52
CA SER A 160 1.69 22.30 1.45
C SER A 160 2.44 22.75 0.18
N SER A 161 3.60 23.40 0.36
CA SER A 161 4.50 23.84 -0.72
C SER A 161 5.31 22.70 -1.37
N PHE A 162 5.24 21.50 -0.82
CA PHE A 162 5.84 20.26 -1.34
C PHE A 162 4.73 19.22 -1.52
N HIS A 163 4.81 18.33 -2.53
CA HIS A 163 3.78 17.33 -2.88
C HIS A 163 2.89 16.94 -1.69
N PRO A 164 1.61 17.39 -1.64
CA PRO A 164 0.88 17.53 -0.37
C PRO A 164 0.80 16.29 0.52
N ILE A 165 0.85 15.09 -0.05
CA ILE A 165 0.85 13.82 0.67
C ILE A 165 2.14 13.55 1.47
N TYR A 166 3.32 13.96 0.96
CA TYR A 166 4.62 13.67 1.60
C TYR A 166 4.94 14.63 2.76
N SER A 167 4.13 15.68 2.91
CA SER A 167 4.23 16.66 3.99
C SER A 167 3.21 16.41 5.10
N LEU A 168 2.35 15.39 4.97
CA LEU A 168 1.40 15.01 6.01
C LEU A 168 2.13 14.34 7.18
N GLY A 169 2.03 14.96 8.36
CA GLY A 169 2.35 14.29 9.61
C GLY A 169 1.30 13.23 9.95
N GLY A 170 1.70 12.19 10.69
CA GLY A 170 0.79 11.12 11.13
C GLY A 170 -0.42 11.62 11.96
N SER A 171 -0.35 12.85 12.51
CA SER A 171 -1.47 13.48 13.21
C SER A 171 -2.67 13.76 12.31
N ALA A 172 -2.46 14.24 11.07
CA ALA A 172 -3.55 14.52 10.13
C ALA A 172 -4.27 13.22 9.71
N ALA A 173 -3.49 12.17 9.44
CA ALA A 173 -4.02 10.85 9.12
C ALA A 173 -4.81 10.24 10.28
N GLY A 174 -4.33 10.41 11.53
CA GLY A 174 -5.05 9.96 12.73
C GLY A 174 -6.36 10.71 12.97
N GLN A 175 -6.38 12.04 12.78
CA GLN A 175 -7.61 12.82 12.93
C GLN A 175 -8.68 12.45 11.88
N ALA A 176 -8.27 12.23 10.63
CA ALA A 176 -9.18 11.75 9.59
C ALA A 176 -9.70 10.33 9.89
N LEU A 177 -8.86 9.45 10.44
CA LEU A 177 -9.26 8.12 10.87
C LEU A 177 -10.36 8.15 11.95
N LEU A 178 -10.22 9.00 12.96
CA LEU A 178 -11.21 9.11 14.06
C LEU A 178 -12.61 9.50 13.57
N GLN A 179 -12.73 10.23 12.46
CA GLN A 179 -14.04 10.57 11.87
C GLN A 179 -14.81 9.35 11.34
N LEU A 180 -14.14 8.21 11.18
CA LEU A 180 -14.72 6.97 10.69
C LEU A 180 -15.02 5.96 11.81
N GLU A 181 -14.63 6.23 13.06
CA GLU A 181 -14.72 5.25 14.17
C GLU A 181 -16.15 4.72 14.38
N ASP A 182 -17.14 5.60 14.46
CA ASP A 182 -18.55 5.24 14.73
C ASP A 182 -19.35 4.90 13.47
N LYS A 183 -18.70 4.78 12.30
CA LYS A 183 -19.39 4.47 11.05
C LYS A 183 -19.62 2.96 10.92
N PRO A 184 -20.78 2.50 10.41
CA PRO A 184 -21.04 1.09 10.20
C PRO A 184 -20.26 0.61 8.96
N LEU A 185 -19.00 0.19 9.18
CA LEU A 185 -18.04 -0.22 8.18
C LEU A 185 -17.47 -1.60 8.53
N ASP A 186 -17.16 -2.40 7.52
CA ASP A 186 -16.50 -3.69 7.69
C ASP A 186 -14.97 -3.54 7.82
N ALA A 187 -14.41 -2.49 7.22
CA ALA A 187 -12.99 -2.15 7.26
C ALA A 187 -12.75 -0.67 6.90
N ILE A 188 -11.65 -0.12 7.40
CA ILE A 188 -11.15 1.22 7.03
C ILE A 188 -9.78 1.08 6.35
N VAL A 189 -9.65 1.68 5.17
CA VAL A 189 -8.40 1.69 4.40
C VAL A 189 -7.81 3.11 4.38
N MET A 190 -6.61 3.24 4.91
CA MET A 190 -5.79 4.45 4.80
C MET A 190 -5.04 4.44 3.47
N LEU A 191 -5.42 5.36 2.58
CA LEU A 191 -4.98 5.38 1.19
C LEU A 191 -3.66 6.11 1.01
N GLY A 192 -2.93 5.68 -0.02
CA GLY A 192 -1.75 6.39 -0.50
C GLY A 192 -0.50 5.95 0.23
N THR A 193 0.43 5.40 -0.53
CA THR A 193 1.71 4.89 -0.01
C THR A 193 2.66 5.99 0.47
N GLY A 194 2.31 7.26 0.22
CA GLY A 194 3.04 8.43 0.68
C GLY A 194 2.57 9.00 2.01
N MET A 195 1.37 8.64 2.48
CA MET A 195 0.83 9.13 3.75
C MET A 195 1.35 8.24 4.89
N PRO A 196 1.94 8.77 5.97
CA PRO A 196 2.32 7.97 7.13
C PRO A 196 1.09 7.41 7.86
N THR A 197 1.04 6.10 8.06
CA THR A 197 -0.14 5.35 8.56
C THR A 197 0.15 4.45 9.75
N LEU A 198 1.38 4.00 9.96
CA LEU A 198 1.67 2.99 11.00
C LEU A 198 1.33 3.43 12.43
N ARG A 199 1.61 4.69 12.79
CA ARG A 199 1.30 5.22 14.13
C ARG A 199 -0.22 5.32 14.38
N PRO A 200 -1.03 5.91 13.47
CA PRO A 200 -2.49 5.84 13.56
C PRO A 200 -3.04 4.41 13.66
N ILE A 201 -2.53 3.47 12.85
CA ILE A 201 -2.97 2.06 12.90
C ILE A 201 -2.65 1.46 14.27
N ALA A 202 -1.43 1.62 14.76
CA ALA A 202 -1.02 1.10 16.07
C ALA A 202 -1.87 1.67 17.23
N GLN A 203 -2.29 2.94 17.13
CA GLN A 203 -3.17 3.59 18.11
C GLN A 203 -4.62 3.10 18.04
N SER A 204 -5.06 2.57 16.90
CA SER A 204 -6.40 2.00 16.70
C SER A 204 -6.54 0.54 17.15
N ILE A 205 -5.44 -0.12 17.55
CA ILE A 205 -5.49 -1.52 18.00
C ILE A 205 -6.37 -1.62 19.25
N GLY A 206 -7.46 -2.40 19.15
CA GLY A 206 -8.43 -2.59 20.23
C GLY A 206 -9.46 -1.46 20.37
N TRP A 207 -9.52 -0.52 19.42
CA TRP A 207 -10.58 0.50 19.39
C TRP A 207 -11.95 -0.09 19.02
N ARG A 208 -13.01 0.73 19.12
CA ARG A 208 -14.40 0.29 18.88
C ARG A 208 -14.79 0.26 17.40
N GLY A 209 -14.02 0.94 16.56
CA GLY A 209 -14.30 1.03 15.12
C GLY A 209 -13.92 -0.22 14.35
N ALA A 210 -14.15 -0.17 13.04
CA ALA A 210 -13.79 -1.24 12.12
C ALA A 210 -12.25 -1.49 12.09
N PRO A 211 -11.80 -2.68 11.68
CA PRO A 211 -10.37 -2.95 11.47
C PRO A 211 -9.73 -1.93 10.51
N VAL A 212 -8.58 -1.37 10.91
CA VAL A 212 -7.86 -0.34 10.17
C VAL A 212 -6.63 -0.92 9.49
N MET A 213 -6.47 -0.65 8.20
CA MET A 213 -5.32 -1.06 7.40
C MET A 213 -4.83 0.09 6.53
N SER A 214 -3.62 -0.03 5.98
CA SER A 214 -3.12 0.88 4.94
C SER A 214 -2.65 0.11 3.72
N CYS A 215 -2.51 0.83 2.60
CA CYS A 215 -1.95 0.24 1.38
C CYS A 215 -0.55 -0.35 1.60
N ASN A 216 0.29 0.29 2.42
CA ASN A 216 1.63 -0.20 2.75
C ASN A 216 1.58 -1.46 3.63
N LEU A 217 0.73 -1.48 4.68
CA LEU A 217 0.54 -2.66 5.53
C LEU A 217 0.04 -3.86 4.74
N CYS A 218 -0.98 -3.66 3.89
CA CYS A 218 -1.53 -4.73 3.05
C CYS A 218 -0.49 -5.24 2.04
N LEU A 219 0.27 -4.33 1.40
CA LEU A 219 1.32 -4.73 0.46
C LEU A 219 2.45 -5.51 1.13
N ALA A 220 2.86 -5.11 2.34
CA ALA A 220 3.85 -5.83 3.12
C ALA A 220 3.36 -7.23 3.52
N TRP A 221 2.15 -7.33 4.06
CA TRP A 221 1.51 -8.61 4.39
C TRP A 221 1.45 -9.52 3.17
N ARG A 222 0.99 -9.00 2.02
CA ARG A 222 0.88 -9.78 0.78
C ARG A 222 2.22 -10.22 0.24
N ALA A 223 3.24 -9.38 0.31
CA ALA A 223 4.59 -9.74 -0.09
C ALA A 223 5.14 -10.90 0.77
N VAL A 224 4.92 -10.87 2.08
CA VAL A 224 5.35 -11.93 3.00
C VAL A 224 4.62 -13.25 2.73
N GLU A 225 3.30 -13.21 2.49
CA GLU A 225 2.55 -14.41 2.09
C GLU A 225 3.08 -14.99 0.78
N ALA A 226 3.33 -14.13 -0.22
CA ALA A 226 3.85 -14.55 -1.52
C ALA A 226 5.28 -15.12 -1.45
N LEU A 227 6.17 -14.53 -0.66
CA LEU A 227 7.52 -15.06 -0.42
C LEU A 227 7.49 -16.46 0.21
N ALA A 228 6.51 -16.72 1.07
CA ALA A 228 6.34 -18.01 1.71
C ALA A 228 5.52 -19.02 0.87
N GLY A 229 5.13 -18.66 -0.36
CA GLY A 229 4.30 -19.52 -1.22
C GLY A 229 2.88 -19.75 -0.68
N ARG A 230 2.40 -18.88 0.22
CA ARG A 230 1.08 -18.99 0.85
C ARG A 230 0.04 -18.16 0.12
N THR A 231 -1.17 -18.69 0.07
CA THR A 231 -2.35 -17.94 -0.37
C THR A 231 -2.82 -16.99 0.72
N PRO A 232 -3.44 -15.84 0.39
CA PRO A 232 -4.03 -14.93 1.38
C PRO A 232 -4.96 -15.65 2.37
N GLN A 233 -4.75 -15.41 3.66
CA GLN A 233 -5.59 -15.96 4.74
C GLN A 233 -5.96 -14.90 5.76
N GLN A 234 -7.19 -14.97 6.26
CA GLN A 234 -7.73 -14.05 7.25
C GLN A 234 -6.88 -14.03 8.54
N ALA A 235 -6.54 -15.20 9.09
CA ALA A 235 -5.76 -15.31 10.32
C ALA A 235 -4.35 -14.67 10.22
N SER A 236 -3.72 -14.78 9.04
CA SER A 236 -2.45 -14.11 8.77
C SER A 236 -2.64 -12.59 8.76
N LEU A 237 -3.65 -12.07 8.06
CA LEU A 237 -3.93 -10.63 8.04
C LEU A 237 -4.26 -10.09 9.44
N GLU A 238 -5.09 -10.78 10.21
CA GLU A 238 -5.47 -10.39 11.58
C GLU A 238 -4.24 -10.21 12.49
N THR A 239 -3.22 -11.04 12.30
CA THR A 239 -1.94 -10.92 13.01
C THR A 239 -1.25 -9.58 12.71
N TRP A 240 -1.29 -9.12 11.46
CA TRP A 240 -0.73 -7.83 11.05
C TRP A 240 -1.57 -6.65 11.56
N LEU A 241 -2.90 -6.76 11.51
CA LEU A 241 -3.82 -5.73 12.01
C LEU A 241 -3.72 -5.55 13.52
N GLN A 242 -3.43 -6.62 14.27
CA GLN A 242 -3.18 -6.59 15.71
C GLN A 242 -1.78 -6.06 16.08
N GLY A 243 -0.97 -5.66 15.10
CA GLY A 243 0.33 -5.06 15.38
C GLY A 243 1.44 -6.04 15.71
N LYS A 244 1.21 -7.35 15.57
CA LYS A 244 2.20 -8.37 15.94
C LYS A 244 3.48 -8.17 15.13
N ASP A 245 4.60 -8.28 15.81
CA ASP A 245 5.97 -8.13 15.31
C ASP A 245 6.38 -6.70 14.91
N TRP A 246 5.50 -5.85 14.35
CA TRP A 246 5.91 -4.53 13.83
C TRP A 246 5.65 -3.36 14.78
N VAL A 247 4.69 -3.43 15.71
CA VAL A 247 4.42 -2.31 16.64
C VAL A 247 5.59 -2.05 17.58
N ASP A 248 6.27 -3.09 18.06
CA ASP A 248 7.46 -2.88 18.90
C ASP A 248 8.60 -2.26 18.10
N ARG A 249 8.78 -2.65 16.83
CA ARG A 249 9.74 -1.99 15.93
C ARG A 249 9.38 -0.52 15.75
N LEU A 250 8.11 -0.21 15.49
CA LEU A 250 7.62 1.18 15.37
C LEU A 250 7.98 2.02 16.60
N ARG A 251 7.72 1.49 17.81
CA ARG A 251 8.02 2.18 19.09
C ARG A 251 9.50 2.47 19.27
N THR A 252 10.38 1.62 18.73
CA THR A 252 11.84 1.81 18.83
C THR A 252 12.43 2.66 17.70
N THR A 253 11.74 2.79 16.56
CA THR A 253 12.23 3.56 15.40
C THR A 253 11.87 5.04 15.48
N LEU A 254 10.68 5.37 15.97
CA LEU A 254 10.22 6.76 16.06
C LEU A 254 10.42 7.29 17.49
N PRO A 255 10.83 8.56 17.64
CA PRO A 255 10.84 9.23 18.95
C PRO A 255 9.43 9.41 19.52
#